data_AF-A0A7C5QZS0-F1
#
_entry.id   AF-A0A7C5QZS0-F1
#
_cell.length_a   1.000
_cell.length_b   1.000
_cell.length_c   1.000
_cell.angle_alpha   90.00
_cell.angle_beta   90.00
_cell.angle_gamma   90.00
#
_symmetry.space_group_name_H-M   'P 1'
#
loop_
_entity.id
_entity.type
_entity.pdbx_description
1 polymer ?
#
loop_
_entity_poly.entity_id
_entity_poly.type
_entity_poly.pdbx_seq_one_letter_code
_entity_poly.pdbx_strand_id
1 'polypeptide(L)'
;MTTFDEKYDFTAKTKRNLAILLVAGVVLLVAGIFTTQGGGHEAAGEHAGVAAAHDLVASTTMVSEGAAETGAAHHETATWLKRLIADLWINNMFFVGLGIIGVFFFAIQYASQSAWSTGMLRVSMAIGNWLPIAFVLILGVFWFGKHDLFHWTHEYLYDPNSPQYDPIIAGKQAYLNMPFYLARMVVFLVVWYMFFMYMKKHALAEDLEGGVDHWKKIRSASAWFLVFFAVSSSMAAWDWVMSIDTHWFSTMFGWYTFSSWWVSGLAMITLLVIYLKEKGYLSIVNANHLHDIGKFIFGFSIFWTYLWFSQFLLIYYANIPEETVYFV
;
A
#
# COMPACT_ATOMS: atom_id res chain seq x y z
N MET A 1 -39.17 -7.49 -6.93
CA MET A 1 -37.84 -7.80 -7.50
C MET A 1 -37.24 -8.86 -6.60
N THR A 2 -37.12 -10.10 -7.08
CA THR A 2 -36.41 -11.15 -6.34
C THR A 2 -34.94 -10.75 -6.23
N THR A 3 -34.31 -11.01 -5.09
CA THR A 3 -32.91 -10.62 -4.77
C THR A 3 -31.86 -11.12 -5.77
N PHE A 4 -32.24 -12.02 -6.69
CA PHE A 4 -31.37 -12.64 -7.70
C PHE A 4 -31.10 -11.77 -8.94
N ASP A 5 -31.79 -10.64 -9.13
CA ASP A 5 -31.67 -9.80 -10.35
C ASP A 5 -31.07 -8.39 -10.11
N GLU A 6 -30.47 -8.14 -8.94
CA GLU A 6 -29.84 -6.84 -8.64
C GLU A 6 -28.57 -6.66 -9.48
N LYS A 7 -28.69 -5.89 -10.57
CA LYS A 7 -27.56 -5.50 -11.42
C LYS A 7 -27.24 -4.04 -11.22
N TYR A 8 -25.95 -3.73 -11.09
CA TYR A 8 -25.50 -2.36 -11.06
C TYR A 8 -25.61 -1.74 -12.46
N ASP A 9 -26.40 -0.68 -12.59
CA ASP A 9 -26.49 0.10 -13.83
C ASP A 9 -25.50 1.27 -13.78
N PHE A 10 -24.54 1.25 -14.70
CA PHE A 10 -23.51 2.27 -14.78
C PHE A 10 -24.00 3.50 -15.57
N THR A 11 -24.76 4.34 -14.86
CA THR A 11 -25.44 5.50 -15.44
C THR A 11 -24.47 6.51 -16.10
N ALA A 12 -24.96 7.22 -17.11
CA ALA A 12 -24.21 8.30 -17.77
C ALA A 12 -23.78 9.41 -16.80
N LYS A 13 -24.58 9.69 -15.76
CA LYS A 13 -24.23 10.64 -14.70
C LYS A 13 -23.01 10.17 -13.92
N THR A 14 -22.96 8.89 -13.54
CA THR A 14 -21.80 8.31 -12.84
C THR A 14 -20.55 8.39 -13.72
N LYS A 15 -20.65 8.00 -15.00
CA LYS A 15 -19.55 8.10 -15.97
C LYS A 15 -18.99 9.53 -16.06
N ARG A 16 -19.88 10.51 -16.19
CA ARG A 16 -19.50 11.93 -16.25
C ARG A 16 -18.83 12.40 -14.97
N ASN A 17 -19.36 12.05 -13.80
CA ASN A 17 -18.78 12.43 -12.52
C ASN A 17 -17.38 11.83 -12.33
N LEU A 18 -17.17 10.56 -12.70
CA LEU A 18 -15.86 9.92 -12.65
C LEU A 18 -14.88 10.57 -13.65
N ALA A 19 -15.32 10.93 -14.85
CA ALA A 19 -14.50 11.65 -15.81
C ALA A 19 -14.10 13.04 -15.28
N ILE A 20 -15.02 13.78 -14.65
CA ILE A 20 -14.73 15.07 -14.02
C ILE A 20 -13.69 14.91 -12.90
N LEU A 21 -13.85 13.91 -12.03
CA LEU A 21 -12.90 13.63 -10.96
C LEU A 21 -11.50 13.28 -11.50
N LEU A 22 -11.42 12.48 -12.57
CA LEU A 22 -10.16 12.14 -13.21
C LEU A 22 -9.50 13.38 -13.84
N VAL A 23 -10.25 14.20 -14.58
CA VAL A 23 -9.72 15.44 -15.18
C VAL A 23 -9.28 16.41 -14.10
N ALA A 24 -10.08 16.61 -13.05
CA ALA A 24 -9.72 17.47 -11.92
C ALA A 24 -8.43 16.98 -11.23
N GLY A 25 -8.30 15.65 -11.01
CA GLY A 25 -7.09 15.06 -10.46
C GLY A 25 -5.85 15.30 -11.33
N VAL A 26 -5.97 15.13 -12.66
CA VAL A 26 -4.86 15.41 -13.59
C VAL A 26 -4.51 16.90 -13.58
N VAL A 27 -5.49 17.81 -13.57
CA VAL A 27 -5.25 19.25 -13.50
C VAL A 27 -4.53 19.62 -12.20
N LEU A 28 -4.96 19.09 -11.05
CA LEU A 28 -4.31 19.34 -9.76
C LEU A 28 -2.88 18.77 -9.72
N LEU A 29 -2.65 17.59 -10.31
CA LEU A 29 -1.31 17.01 -10.43
C LEU A 29 -0.39 17.91 -11.25
N VAL A 30 -0.84 18.36 -12.43
CA VAL A 30 -0.07 19.25 -13.31
C VAL A 30 0.20 20.59 -12.61
N ALA A 31 -0.80 21.15 -11.93
CA ALA A 31 -0.62 22.36 -11.14
C ALA A 31 0.44 22.18 -10.04
N GLY A 32 0.43 21.05 -9.33
CA GLY A 32 1.43 20.71 -8.31
C GLY A 32 2.85 20.55 -8.88
N ILE A 33 2.99 20.01 -10.10
CA ILE A 33 4.29 19.94 -10.79
C ILE A 33 4.78 21.36 -11.13
N PHE A 34 3.91 22.24 -11.62
CA PHE A 34 4.30 23.62 -11.93
C PHE A 34 4.67 24.43 -10.68
N THR A 35 3.95 24.27 -9.55
CA THR A 35 4.30 24.97 -8.31
C THR A 35 5.65 24.51 -7.75
N THR A 36 5.96 23.22 -7.85
CA THR A 36 7.28 22.69 -7.43
C THR A 36 8.43 23.10 -8.34
N GLN A 37 8.18 23.34 -9.64
CA GLN A 37 9.17 23.89 -10.57
C GLN A 37 9.37 25.40 -10.40
N GLY A 38 8.31 26.16 -10.08
CA GLY A 38 8.35 27.62 -9.94
C GLY A 38 8.84 28.15 -8.59
N GLY A 39 8.86 27.32 -7.53
CA GLY A 39 9.24 27.70 -6.16
C GLY A 39 10.74 27.92 -5.91
N GLY A 40 11.58 27.93 -6.93
CA GLY A 40 13.05 28.03 -6.82
C GLY A 40 13.62 29.32 -6.23
N HIS A 41 12.80 30.28 -5.80
CA HIS A 41 13.26 31.54 -5.21
C HIS A 41 12.71 31.88 -3.81
N GLU A 42 11.81 31.07 -3.22
CA GLU A 42 11.22 31.37 -1.90
C GLU A 42 11.31 30.23 -0.87
N ALA A 43 12.10 29.18 -1.14
CA ALA A 43 12.32 28.08 -0.21
C ALA A 43 13.45 28.35 0.80
N ALA A 44 13.60 29.58 1.29
CA ALA A 44 14.55 29.91 2.38
C ALA A 44 13.87 30.08 3.76
N GLY A 45 12.52 30.04 3.82
CA GLY A 45 11.76 30.36 5.04
C GLY A 45 11.29 29.18 5.89
N GLU A 46 11.22 27.96 5.36
CA GLU A 46 10.62 26.79 6.07
C GLU A 46 11.65 25.73 6.51
N HIS A 47 12.95 25.99 6.37
CA HIS A 47 14.01 25.03 6.73
C HIS A 47 14.57 25.18 8.15
N ALA A 48 14.03 26.08 8.99
CA ALA A 48 14.52 26.24 10.36
C ALA A 48 14.21 25.02 11.27
N GLY A 49 13.20 24.22 10.94
CA GLY A 49 12.91 22.95 11.65
C GLY A 49 13.66 21.73 11.08
N VAL A 50 14.04 21.77 9.80
CA VAL A 50 14.66 20.63 9.09
C VAL A 50 16.18 20.57 9.30
N ALA A 51 16.82 21.71 9.57
CA ALA A 51 18.26 21.76 9.86
C ALA A 51 18.66 20.96 11.11
N ALA A 52 17.78 20.85 12.12
CA ALA A 52 18.05 20.06 13.32
C ALA A 52 17.87 18.54 13.13
N ALA A 53 17.05 18.12 12.14
CA ALA A 53 16.84 16.72 11.82
C ALA A 53 17.90 16.17 10.83
N HIS A 54 18.52 17.04 10.04
CA HIS A 54 19.54 16.67 9.05
C HIS A 54 20.82 16.09 9.67
N ASP A 55 21.12 16.44 10.94
CA ASP A 55 22.24 15.89 11.71
C ASP A 55 21.92 14.53 12.37
N LEU A 56 20.64 14.12 12.38
CA LEU A 56 20.19 12.93 13.11
C LEU A 56 19.87 11.75 12.19
N VAL A 57 19.55 12.00 10.92
CA VAL A 57 19.37 10.95 9.92
C VAL A 57 20.71 10.61 9.27
N ALA A 58 21.26 9.45 9.63
CA ALA A 58 22.58 8.96 9.17
C ALA A 58 22.70 8.80 7.63
N SER A 59 21.60 8.82 6.88
CA SER A 59 21.62 8.74 5.41
C SER A 59 21.85 10.10 4.71
N THR A 60 21.91 11.21 5.44
CA THR A 60 22.05 12.57 4.88
C THR A 60 23.34 13.29 5.22
N THR A 61 24.23 12.71 6.02
CA THR A 61 25.43 13.38 6.58
C THR A 61 26.71 13.29 5.74
N MET A 62 26.62 12.93 4.46
CA MET A 62 27.80 12.92 3.57
C MET A 62 27.50 13.61 2.23
N VAL A 63 27.34 14.93 2.20
CA VAL A 63 27.90 15.87 1.19
C VAL A 63 27.54 17.31 1.65
N SER A 64 28.35 17.92 2.50
CA SER A 64 28.38 19.39 2.62
C SER A 64 29.72 19.88 3.16
N GLU A 65 30.84 19.40 2.61
CA GLU A 65 32.11 20.12 2.72
C GLU A 65 32.76 20.20 1.34
N GLY A 66 33.19 21.42 1.00
CA GLY A 66 33.47 21.87 -0.35
C GLY A 66 34.51 21.03 -1.10
N ALA A 67 34.16 20.66 -2.32
CA ALA A 67 35.12 20.27 -3.34
C ALA A 67 34.87 21.12 -4.59
N ALA A 68 35.83 22.02 -4.86
CA ALA A 68 35.95 22.68 -6.14
C ALA A 68 36.27 21.65 -7.22
N GLU A 69 35.56 21.75 -8.35
CA GLU A 69 35.83 21.22 -9.70
C GLU A 69 36.48 19.83 -9.86
N THR A 70 35.74 18.90 -10.47
CA THR A 70 36.10 18.33 -11.80
C THR A 70 34.91 17.54 -12.37
N GLY A 71 34.66 17.68 -13.66
CA GLY A 71 33.43 17.28 -14.32
C GLY A 71 33.18 15.76 -14.37
N ALA A 72 32.05 15.36 -13.77
CA ALA A 72 31.24 14.24 -14.24
C ALA A 72 29.78 14.69 -14.13
N ALA A 73 29.11 14.86 -15.27
CA ALA A 73 27.70 15.20 -15.33
C ALA A 73 26.86 14.00 -14.83
N HIS A 74 26.77 13.83 -13.52
CA HIS A 74 25.73 13.02 -12.92
C HIS A 74 24.42 13.79 -13.12
N HIS A 75 23.58 13.30 -14.05
CA HIS A 75 22.22 13.77 -14.22
C HIS A 75 21.45 13.50 -12.92
N GLU A 76 21.48 14.44 -11.98
CA GLU A 76 20.66 14.38 -10.80
C GLU A 76 19.19 14.48 -11.22
N THR A 77 18.36 13.50 -10.83
CA THR A 77 16.93 13.49 -11.14
C THR A 77 16.31 14.81 -10.66
N ALA A 78 15.56 15.50 -11.52
CA ALA A 78 14.96 16.78 -11.18
C ALA A 78 14.11 16.67 -9.90
N THR A 79 14.19 17.65 -8.99
CA THR A 79 13.54 17.59 -7.66
C THR A 79 12.03 17.35 -7.74
N TRP A 80 11.36 17.97 -8.72
CA TRP A 80 9.91 17.76 -8.94
C TRP A 80 9.60 16.31 -9.33
N LEU A 81 10.50 15.65 -10.07
CA LEU A 81 10.34 14.26 -10.52
C LEU A 81 10.57 13.30 -9.35
N LYS A 82 11.58 13.55 -8.50
CA LYS A 82 11.79 12.78 -7.26
C LYS A 82 10.54 12.81 -6.37
N ARG A 83 9.96 14.01 -6.15
CA ARG A 83 8.71 14.19 -5.39
C ARG A 83 7.54 13.46 -6.03
N LEU A 84 7.33 13.62 -7.33
CA LEU A 84 6.27 12.93 -8.07
C LEU A 84 6.38 11.40 -7.94
N ILE A 85 7.58 10.85 -8.07
CA ILE A 85 7.82 9.41 -7.94
C ILE A 85 7.50 8.92 -6.53
N ALA A 86 7.92 9.64 -5.49
CA ALA A 86 7.61 9.32 -4.09
C ALA A 86 6.10 9.39 -3.81
N ASP A 87 5.42 10.44 -4.30
CA ASP A 87 3.98 10.60 -4.17
C ASP A 87 3.21 9.49 -4.89
N LEU A 88 3.65 9.09 -6.10
CA LEU A 88 3.06 7.97 -6.81
C LEU A 88 3.27 6.65 -6.06
N TRP A 89 4.44 6.45 -5.45
CA TRP A 89 4.75 5.26 -4.66
C TRP A 89 3.82 5.14 -3.45
N ILE A 90 3.75 6.17 -2.60
CA ILE A 90 2.94 6.15 -1.38
C ILE A 90 1.44 6.05 -1.68
N ASN A 91 0.95 6.79 -2.68
CA ASN A 91 -0.46 6.72 -3.08
C ASN A 91 -0.80 5.34 -3.65
N ASN A 92 0.04 4.80 -4.53
CA ASN A 92 -0.19 3.47 -5.07
C ASN A 92 -0.14 2.40 -3.97
N MET A 93 0.77 2.54 -2.99
CA MET A 93 0.84 1.64 -1.84
C MET A 93 -0.48 1.61 -1.05
N PHE A 94 -1.06 2.78 -0.81
CA PHE A 94 -2.37 2.90 -0.16
C PHE A 94 -3.46 2.17 -0.97
N PHE A 95 -3.55 2.43 -2.29
CA PHE A 95 -4.59 1.82 -3.13
C PHE A 95 -4.37 0.32 -3.41
N VAL A 96 -3.12 -0.17 -3.44
CA VAL A 96 -2.80 -1.61 -3.43
C VAL A 96 -3.39 -2.24 -2.15
N GLY A 97 -3.14 -1.60 -1.00
CA GLY A 97 -3.71 -1.99 0.29
C GLY A 97 -5.23 -2.11 0.25
N LEU A 98 -5.94 -1.07 -0.23
CA LEU A 98 -7.41 -1.12 -0.36
C LEU A 98 -7.87 -2.26 -1.28
N GLY A 99 -7.21 -2.43 -2.42
CA GLY A 99 -7.49 -3.48 -3.40
C GLY A 99 -7.38 -4.87 -2.78
N ILE A 100 -6.27 -5.16 -2.10
CA ILE A 100 -5.99 -6.48 -1.55
C ILE A 100 -6.84 -6.78 -0.31
N ILE A 101 -7.19 -5.76 0.47
CA ILE A 101 -8.13 -5.91 1.59
C ILE A 101 -9.53 -6.28 1.10
N GLY A 102 -9.97 -5.80 -0.05
CA GLY A 102 -11.21 -6.29 -0.68
C GLY A 102 -11.18 -7.81 -0.93
N VAL A 103 -10.04 -8.35 -1.35
CA VAL A 103 -9.86 -9.81 -1.55
C VAL A 103 -9.74 -10.55 -0.21
N PHE A 104 -9.01 -9.97 0.75
CA PHE A 104 -8.84 -10.55 2.07
C PHE A 104 -10.13 -10.59 2.89
N PHE A 105 -10.93 -9.52 2.86
CA PHE A 105 -12.26 -9.52 3.46
C PHE A 105 -13.17 -10.55 2.78
N PHE A 106 -13.09 -10.73 1.46
CA PHE A 106 -13.83 -11.80 0.80
C PHE A 106 -13.40 -13.19 1.30
N ALA A 107 -12.09 -13.44 1.37
CA ALA A 107 -11.54 -14.72 1.79
C ALA A 107 -11.86 -15.08 3.25
N ILE A 108 -11.73 -14.13 4.18
CA ILE A 108 -11.98 -14.40 5.61
C ILE A 108 -13.44 -14.79 5.86
N GLN A 109 -14.37 -14.25 5.09
CA GLN A 109 -15.81 -14.55 5.25
C GLN A 109 -16.14 -15.97 4.78
N TYR A 110 -15.55 -16.43 3.66
CA TYR A 110 -15.68 -17.82 3.23
C TYR A 110 -14.94 -18.80 4.16
N ALA A 111 -13.74 -18.45 4.62
CA ALA A 111 -12.96 -19.28 5.53
C ALA A 111 -13.68 -19.47 6.89
N SER A 112 -14.29 -18.41 7.41
CA SER A 112 -15.08 -18.43 8.65
C SER A 112 -16.52 -18.93 8.48
N GLN A 113 -16.97 -19.20 7.24
CA GLN A 113 -18.34 -19.62 6.92
C GLN A 113 -19.39 -18.61 7.42
N SER A 114 -19.07 -17.32 7.32
CA SER A 114 -19.90 -16.23 7.81
C SER A 114 -21.08 -15.94 6.88
N ALA A 115 -22.30 -15.87 7.43
CA ALA A 115 -23.52 -15.60 6.67
C ALA A 115 -23.90 -14.11 6.62
N TRP A 116 -23.49 -13.30 7.61
CA TRP A 116 -23.92 -11.90 7.72
C TRP A 116 -23.34 -10.99 6.62
N SER A 117 -22.18 -11.35 6.08
CA SER A 117 -21.46 -10.53 5.08
C SER A 117 -21.88 -10.84 3.64
N THR A 118 -22.74 -11.85 3.42
CA THR A 118 -23.11 -12.34 2.08
C THR A 118 -23.54 -11.21 1.12
N GLY A 119 -24.37 -10.28 1.58
CA GLY A 119 -24.85 -9.14 0.78
C GLY A 119 -23.79 -8.09 0.41
N MET A 120 -22.60 -8.11 1.02
CA MET A 120 -21.50 -7.15 0.76
C MET A 120 -20.27 -7.78 0.09
N LEU A 121 -20.20 -9.12 -0.02
CA LEU A 121 -19.05 -9.82 -0.61
C LEU A 121 -18.80 -9.44 -2.07
N ARG A 122 -19.85 -9.12 -2.83
CA ARG A 122 -19.73 -8.64 -4.23
C ARG A 122 -19.05 -7.27 -4.31
N VAL A 123 -19.31 -6.37 -3.36
CA VAL A 123 -18.62 -5.08 -3.27
C VAL A 123 -17.14 -5.28 -2.95
N SER A 124 -16.83 -6.13 -1.98
CA SER A 124 -15.46 -6.49 -1.60
C SER A 124 -14.67 -7.07 -2.78
N MET A 125 -15.29 -7.99 -3.53
CA MET A 125 -14.71 -8.57 -4.74
C MET A 125 -14.55 -7.54 -5.87
N ALA A 126 -15.46 -6.57 -5.98
CA ALA A 126 -15.36 -5.51 -6.98
C ALA A 126 -14.12 -4.64 -6.76
N ILE A 127 -13.81 -4.29 -5.50
CA ILE A 127 -12.61 -3.54 -5.11
C ILE A 127 -11.33 -4.27 -5.56
N GLY A 128 -11.30 -5.60 -5.47
CA GLY A 128 -10.16 -6.42 -5.92
C GLY A 128 -9.82 -6.29 -7.42
N ASN A 129 -10.73 -5.78 -8.26
CA ASN A 129 -10.42 -5.54 -9.69
C ASN A 129 -9.45 -4.37 -9.92
N TRP A 130 -9.15 -3.58 -8.89
CA TRP A 130 -8.10 -2.55 -8.95
C TRP A 130 -6.68 -3.15 -8.97
N LEU A 131 -6.49 -4.34 -8.38
CA LEU A 131 -5.17 -4.98 -8.23
C LEU A 131 -4.30 -4.99 -9.50
N PRO A 132 -4.76 -5.43 -10.69
CA PRO A 132 -3.90 -5.46 -11.87
C PRO A 132 -3.36 -4.07 -12.26
N ILE A 133 -4.15 -3.01 -12.10
CA ILE A 133 -3.71 -1.63 -12.38
C ILE A 133 -2.66 -1.22 -11.34
N ALA A 134 -2.96 -1.45 -10.07
CA ALA A 134 -2.06 -1.14 -8.95
C ALA A 134 -0.70 -1.87 -9.07
N PHE A 135 -0.71 -3.10 -9.58
CA PHE A 135 0.48 -3.93 -9.75
C PHE A 135 1.34 -3.48 -10.93
N VAL A 136 0.73 -2.99 -12.00
CA VAL A 136 1.48 -2.34 -13.09
C VAL A 136 2.10 -1.04 -12.58
N LEU A 137 1.37 -0.26 -11.79
CA LEU A 137 1.87 0.98 -11.21
C LEU A 137 3.03 0.73 -10.22
N ILE A 138 2.95 -0.29 -9.35
CA ILE A 138 4.02 -0.56 -8.38
C ILE A 138 5.31 -0.97 -9.11
N LEU A 139 5.22 -1.83 -10.13
CA LEU A 139 6.37 -2.24 -10.94
C LEU A 139 6.95 -1.06 -11.73
N GLY A 140 6.07 -0.25 -12.35
CA GLY A 140 6.49 0.91 -13.14
C GLY A 140 7.18 1.97 -12.28
N VAL A 141 6.56 2.39 -11.18
CA VAL A 141 7.14 3.40 -10.28
C VAL A 141 8.43 2.89 -9.65
N PHE A 142 8.51 1.60 -9.27
CA PHE A 142 9.75 1.01 -8.79
C PHE A 142 10.86 1.10 -9.87
N TRP A 143 10.55 0.72 -11.11
CA TRP A 143 11.54 0.70 -12.19
C TRP A 143 12.15 2.08 -12.45
N PHE A 144 11.33 3.12 -12.47
CA PHE A 144 11.79 4.49 -12.71
C PHE A 144 12.34 5.18 -11.46
N GLY A 145 11.93 4.77 -10.26
CA GLY A 145 12.23 5.42 -9.00
C GLY A 145 13.19 4.70 -8.08
N LYS A 146 13.66 3.48 -8.41
CA LYS A 146 14.40 2.62 -7.48
C LYS A 146 15.58 3.30 -6.80
N HIS A 147 16.39 4.05 -7.53
CA HIS A 147 17.58 4.72 -6.99
C HIS A 147 17.24 5.94 -6.13
N ASP A 148 16.17 6.66 -6.48
CA ASP A 148 15.73 7.84 -5.74
C ASP A 148 14.93 7.48 -4.47
N LEU A 149 14.19 6.36 -4.49
CA LEU A 149 13.34 5.91 -3.38
C LEU A 149 14.04 4.93 -2.43
N PHE A 150 14.91 4.07 -2.97
CA PHE A 150 15.51 2.96 -2.24
C PHE A 150 17.02 3.08 -2.31
N HIS A 151 17.62 3.74 -1.32
CA HIS A 151 19.04 4.04 -1.30
C HIS A 151 19.92 2.81 -1.50
N TRP A 152 19.53 1.68 -0.91
CA TRP A 152 20.22 0.39 -1.02
C TRP A 152 20.36 -0.14 -2.45
N THR A 153 19.65 0.41 -3.43
CA THR A 153 19.77 -0.02 -4.83
C THR A 153 21.04 0.47 -5.51
N HIS A 154 21.81 1.36 -4.89
CA HIS A 154 23.07 1.85 -5.40
C HIS A 154 24.22 0.85 -5.19
N GLU A 155 24.93 0.51 -6.26
CA GLU A 155 25.99 -0.51 -6.23
C GLU A 155 27.22 -0.09 -5.40
N TYR A 156 27.52 1.21 -5.35
CA TYR A 156 28.67 1.74 -4.61
C TYR A 156 28.59 1.53 -3.09
N LEU A 157 27.42 1.19 -2.55
CA LEU A 157 27.21 0.90 -1.13
C LEU A 157 27.81 -0.45 -0.71
N TYR A 158 28.06 -1.34 -1.68
CA TYR A 158 28.48 -2.72 -1.43
C TYR A 158 29.98 -2.96 -1.68
N ASP A 159 30.71 -2.03 -2.29
CA ASP A 159 32.16 -2.15 -2.54
C ASP A 159 32.95 -1.62 -1.34
N PRO A 160 33.73 -2.46 -0.61
CA PRO A 160 34.53 -2.01 0.52
C PRO A 160 35.57 -0.93 0.19
N ASN A 161 35.91 -0.73 -1.09
CA ASN A 161 36.86 0.30 -1.54
C ASN A 161 36.17 1.63 -1.91
N SER A 162 34.84 1.66 -1.94
CA SER A 162 34.06 2.86 -2.19
C SER A 162 34.09 3.77 -0.95
N PRO A 163 34.29 5.10 -1.10
CA PRO A 163 34.14 6.04 0.00
C PRO A 163 32.73 6.04 0.62
N GLN A 164 31.73 5.57 -0.13
CA GLN A 164 30.34 5.46 0.26
C GLN A 164 29.96 4.03 0.67
N TYR A 165 30.93 3.16 0.94
CA TYR A 165 30.65 1.81 1.45
C TYR A 165 29.85 1.86 2.75
N ASP A 166 28.78 1.07 2.81
CA ASP A 166 27.93 0.96 3.99
C ASP A 166 27.89 -0.49 4.49
N PRO A 167 28.53 -0.80 5.64
CA PRO A 167 28.58 -2.16 6.16
C PRO A 167 27.21 -2.69 6.63
N ILE A 168 26.28 -1.83 7.03
CA ILE A 168 24.93 -2.23 7.47
C ILE A 168 24.11 -2.65 6.25
N ILE A 169 24.14 -1.86 5.17
CA ILE A 169 23.45 -2.18 3.92
C ILE A 169 24.08 -3.40 3.24
N ALA A 170 25.41 -3.46 3.19
CA ALA A 170 26.13 -4.62 2.67
C ALA A 170 25.80 -5.91 3.44
N GLY A 171 25.69 -5.82 4.77
CA GLY A 171 25.24 -6.94 5.62
C GLY A 171 23.82 -7.43 5.30
N LYS A 172 22.96 -6.57 4.73
CA LYS A 172 21.58 -6.89 4.32
C LYS A 172 21.47 -7.37 2.87
N GLN A 173 22.56 -7.43 2.10
CA GLN A 173 22.56 -7.75 0.67
C GLN A 173 21.89 -9.09 0.33
N ALA A 174 21.99 -10.09 1.22
CA ALA A 174 21.32 -11.39 1.02
C ALA A 174 19.79 -11.25 0.86
N TYR A 175 19.18 -10.24 1.50
CA TYR A 175 17.75 -9.94 1.42
C TYR A 175 17.44 -8.77 0.46
N LEU A 176 18.21 -7.69 0.57
CA LEU A 176 18.12 -6.46 -0.23
C LEU A 176 19.11 -6.49 -1.39
N ASN A 177 18.92 -7.44 -2.30
CA ASN A 177 19.55 -7.42 -3.62
C ASN A 177 18.48 -7.35 -4.69
N MET A 178 18.84 -6.78 -5.84
CA MET A 178 17.84 -6.45 -6.84
C MET A 178 17.09 -7.67 -7.41
N PRO A 179 17.76 -8.77 -7.80
CA PRO A 179 17.07 -9.96 -8.29
C PRO A 179 16.09 -10.56 -7.28
N PHE A 180 16.51 -10.71 -6.02
CA PHE A 180 15.68 -11.34 -5.00
C PHE A 180 14.51 -10.45 -4.58
N TYR A 181 14.72 -9.13 -4.44
CA TYR A 181 13.67 -8.17 -4.15
C TYR A 181 12.58 -8.17 -5.23
N LEU A 182 12.98 -8.06 -6.51
CA LEU A 182 12.03 -8.08 -7.62
C LEU A 182 11.31 -9.42 -7.73
N ALA A 183 12.00 -10.53 -7.52
CA ALA A 183 11.38 -11.85 -7.50
C ALA A 183 10.30 -11.95 -6.41
N ARG A 184 10.59 -11.52 -5.17
CA ARG A 184 9.59 -11.48 -4.09
C ARG A 184 8.41 -10.60 -4.45
N MET A 185 8.66 -9.38 -4.91
CA MET A 185 7.62 -8.44 -5.32
C MET A 185 6.70 -9.06 -6.38
N VAL A 186 7.26 -9.58 -7.47
CA VAL A 186 6.47 -10.23 -8.54
C VAL A 186 5.71 -11.45 -8.01
N VAL A 187 6.33 -12.29 -7.18
CA VAL A 187 5.65 -13.45 -6.58
C VAL A 187 4.46 -13.03 -5.73
N PHE A 188 4.60 -12.01 -4.88
CA PHE A 188 3.49 -11.51 -4.05
C PHE A 188 2.32 -11.03 -4.94
N LEU A 189 2.61 -10.17 -5.91
CA LEU A 189 1.60 -9.61 -6.82
C LEU A 189 0.90 -10.72 -7.63
N VAL A 190 1.67 -11.63 -8.23
CA VAL A 190 1.13 -12.72 -9.06
C VAL A 190 0.29 -13.67 -8.22
N VAL A 191 0.77 -14.12 -7.07
CA VAL A 191 0.04 -15.06 -6.21
C VAL A 191 -1.24 -14.44 -5.67
N TRP A 192 -1.19 -13.18 -5.21
CA TRP A 192 -2.39 -12.46 -4.79
C TRP A 192 -3.43 -12.35 -5.92
N TYR A 193 -2.99 -12.00 -7.13
CA TYR A 193 -3.88 -11.92 -8.28
C TYR A 193 -4.46 -13.29 -8.69
N MET A 194 -3.64 -14.35 -8.66
CA MET A 194 -4.09 -15.70 -8.99
C MET A 194 -5.20 -16.17 -8.04
N PHE A 195 -5.03 -15.97 -6.73
CA PHE A 195 -6.07 -16.28 -5.74
C PHE A 195 -7.33 -15.45 -5.96
N PHE A 196 -7.19 -14.15 -6.20
CA PHE A 196 -8.31 -13.27 -6.53
C PHE A 196 -9.10 -13.79 -7.74
N MET A 197 -8.41 -14.08 -8.85
CA MET A 197 -9.04 -14.57 -10.08
C MET A 197 -9.69 -15.94 -9.90
N TYR A 198 -9.04 -16.84 -9.15
CA TYR A 198 -9.59 -18.16 -8.84
C TYR A 198 -10.88 -18.06 -8.02
N MET A 199 -10.86 -17.28 -6.93
CA MET A 199 -12.03 -17.05 -6.08
C MET A 199 -13.15 -16.36 -6.84
N LYS A 200 -12.83 -15.31 -7.61
CA LYS A 200 -13.79 -14.60 -8.47
C LYS A 200 -14.45 -15.53 -9.49
N LYS A 201 -13.66 -16.36 -10.19
CA LYS A 201 -14.17 -17.33 -11.17
C LYS A 201 -15.17 -18.28 -10.53
N HIS A 202 -14.82 -18.88 -9.39
CA HIS A 202 -15.71 -19.84 -8.73
C HIS A 202 -16.92 -19.18 -8.08
N ALA A 203 -16.78 -17.96 -7.57
CA ALA A 203 -17.92 -17.23 -6.98
C ALA A 203 -18.96 -16.83 -8.04
N LEU A 204 -18.55 -16.58 -9.28
CA LEU A 204 -19.46 -16.35 -10.41
C LEU A 204 -20.08 -17.66 -10.93
N ALA A 205 -19.32 -18.76 -10.93
CA ALA A 205 -19.85 -20.07 -11.32
C ALA A 205 -20.86 -20.60 -10.28
N GLU A 206 -20.63 -20.34 -8.99
CA GLU A 206 -21.56 -20.63 -7.90
C GLU A 206 -22.94 -19.98 -8.13
N ASP A 207 -22.97 -18.74 -8.65
CA ASP A 207 -24.23 -18.04 -8.96
C ASP A 207 -25.03 -18.70 -10.10
N LEU A 208 -24.33 -19.34 -11.05
CA LEU A 208 -24.93 -19.92 -12.25
C LEU A 208 -25.36 -21.38 -12.04
N GLU A 209 -24.49 -22.17 -11.41
CA GLU A 209 -24.66 -23.61 -11.26
C GLU A 209 -25.36 -23.98 -9.94
N GLY A 210 -25.24 -23.13 -8.92
CA GLY A 210 -25.71 -23.41 -7.56
C GLY A 210 -24.93 -24.55 -6.89
N GLY A 211 -25.50 -25.08 -5.80
CA GLY A 211 -24.88 -26.16 -5.03
C GLY A 211 -23.71 -25.71 -4.14
N VAL A 212 -22.90 -26.68 -3.68
CA VAL A 212 -21.84 -26.44 -2.68
C VAL A 212 -20.42 -26.68 -3.20
N ASP A 213 -20.26 -27.13 -4.44
CA ASP A 213 -18.95 -27.55 -4.95
C ASP A 213 -18.03 -26.36 -5.21
N HIS A 214 -18.57 -25.28 -5.79
CA HIS A 214 -17.84 -24.01 -5.93
C HIS A 214 -17.56 -23.37 -4.58
N TRP A 215 -18.53 -23.38 -3.67
CA TRP A 215 -18.34 -22.90 -2.31
C TRP A 215 -17.16 -23.57 -1.59
N LYS A 216 -17.05 -24.92 -1.67
CA LYS A 216 -15.92 -25.68 -1.07
C LYS A 216 -14.58 -25.27 -1.69
N LYS A 217 -14.53 -25.05 -3.00
CA LYS A 217 -13.32 -24.59 -3.71
C LYS A 217 -12.91 -23.19 -3.26
N ILE A 218 -13.86 -22.26 -3.17
CA ILE A 218 -13.61 -20.89 -2.69
C ILE A 218 -13.13 -20.92 -1.24
N ARG A 219 -13.77 -21.71 -0.37
CA ARG A 219 -13.35 -21.85 1.03
C ARG A 219 -11.93 -22.38 1.16
N SER A 220 -11.57 -23.42 0.40
CA SER A 220 -10.21 -23.96 0.41
C SER A 220 -9.19 -22.94 -0.11
N ALA A 221 -9.48 -22.27 -1.24
CA ALA A 221 -8.62 -21.23 -1.77
C ALA A 221 -8.48 -20.04 -0.82
N SER A 222 -9.55 -19.68 -0.11
CA SER A 222 -9.54 -18.63 0.91
C SER A 222 -8.60 -18.98 2.05
N ALA A 223 -8.64 -20.22 2.56
CA ALA A 223 -7.73 -20.66 3.62
C ALA A 223 -6.26 -20.58 3.18
N TRP A 224 -5.94 -21.07 1.98
CA TRP A 224 -4.58 -20.98 1.42
C TRP A 224 -4.14 -19.54 1.17
N PHE A 225 -5.03 -18.71 0.64
CA PHE A 225 -4.78 -17.29 0.44
C PHE A 225 -4.47 -16.59 1.77
N LEU A 226 -5.25 -16.84 2.83
CA LEU A 226 -5.05 -16.20 4.14
C LEU A 226 -3.68 -16.56 4.75
N VAL A 227 -3.25 -17.81 4.66
CA VAL A 227 -1.92 -18.25 5.13
C VAL A 227 -0.81 -17.57 4.33
N PHE A 228 -0.91 -17.59 3.00
CA PHE A 228 0.07 -16.92 2.14
C PHE A 228 0.10 -15.41 2.38
N PHE A 229 -1.07 -14.78 2.50
CA PHE A 229 -1.23 -13.36 2.71
C PHE A 229 -0.65 -12.90 4.05
N ALA A 230 -0.81 -13.68 5.13
CA ALA A 230 -0.23 -13.34 6.44
C ALA A 230 1.29 -13.14 6.37
N VAL A 231 2.00 -14.02 5.65
CA VAL A 231 3.45 -13.93 5.48
C VAL A 231 3.82 -12.86 4.44
N SER A 232 3.22 -12.92 3.25
CA SER A 232 3.57 -12.04 2.14
C SER A 232 3.22 -10.57 2.40
N SER A 233 2.16 -10.25 3.13
CA SER A 233 1.83 -8.86 3.50
C SER A 233 2.86 -8.23 4.45
N SER A 234 3.35 -9.02 5.42
CA SER A 234 4.42 -8.57 6.33
C SER A 234 5.74 -8.36 5.58
N MET A 235 6.11 -9.30 4.71
CA MET A 235 7.29 -9.16 3.86
C MET A 235 7.17 -8.01 2.87
N ALA A 236 5.98 -7.78 2.31
CA ALA A 236 5.73 -6.63 1.44
C ALA A 236 5.86 -5.30 2.19
N ALA A 237 5.46 -5.23 3.47
CA ALA A 237 5.70 -4.04 4.28
C ALA A 237 7.20 -3.78 4.50
N TRP A 238 7.98 -4.84 4.76
CA TRP A 238 9.44 -4.74 4.87
C TRP A 238 10.07 -4.28 3.55
N ASP A 239 9.66 -4.88 2.44
CA ASP A 239 10.21 -4.59 1.12
C ASP A 239 9.81 -3.19 0.62
N TRP A 240 8.54 -2.84 0.70
CA TRP A 240 8.01 -1.68 -0.03
C TRP A 240 7.99 -0.38 0.75
N VAL A 241 8.09 -0.46 2.08
CA VAL A 241 8.03 0.72 2.94
C VAL A 241 9.23 0.77 3.89
N MET A 242 9.49 -0.30 4.67
CA MET A 242 10.60 -0.27 5.63
C MET A 242 11.96 -0.13 4.94
N SER A 243 12.17 -0.76 3.78
CA SER A 243 13.46 -0.70 3.07
C SER A 243 13.79 0.66 2.45
N ILE A 244 12.89 1.65 2.54
CA ILE A 244 13.21 3.04 2.17
C ILE A 244 14.31 3.58 3.11
N ASP A 245 14.23 3.23 4.41
CA ASP A 245 15.29 3.47 5.38
C ASP A 245 15.91 2.14 5.83
N THR A 246 17.06 1.81 5.26
CA THR A 246 17.76 0.56 5.55
C THR A 246 18.56 0.56 6.84
N HIS A 247 18.67 1.66 7.55
CA HIS A 247 19.29 1.67 8.88
C HIS A 247 18.27 1.30 9.95
N TRP A 248 17.01 1.68 9.73
CA TRP A 248 15.92 1.38 10.64
C TRP A 248 15.34 -0.03 10.43
N PHE A 249 14.83 -0.64 11.50
CA PHE A 249 14.07 -1.89 11.45
C PHE A 249 13.08 -1.98 12.60
N SER A 250 11.96 -2.68 12.38
CA SER A 250 11.00 -2.95 13.46
C SER A 250 10.18 -4.21 13.17
N THR A 251 10.14 -5.12 14.15
CA THR A 251 9.42 -6.41 14.01
C THR A 251 7.90 -6.22 13.91
N MET A 252 7.34 -5.18 14.53
CA MET A 252 5.90 -4.88 14.50
C MET A 252 5.44 -4.18 13.22
N PHE A 253 6.36 -3.70 12.39
CA PHE A 253 6.03 -2.86 11.24
C PHE A 253 5.10 -3.55 10.22
N GLY A 254 5.25 -4.86 10.03
CA GLY A 254 4.38 -5.64 9.15
C GLY A 254 2.92 -5.66 9.61
N TRP A 255 2.69 -5.89 10.91
CA TRP A 255 1.35 -5.89 11.51
C TRP A 255 0.75 -4.50 11.53
N TYR A 256 1.56 -3.47 11.82
CA TYR A 256 1.14 -2.07 11.76
C TYR A 256 0.65 -1.70 10.35
N THR A 257 1.42 -2.04 9.32
CA THR A 257 1.06 -1.80 7.91
C THR A 257 -0.21 -2.54 7.52
N PHE A 258 -0.31 -3.83 7.85
CA PHE A 258 -1.52 -4.62 7.62
C PHE A 258 -2.74 -3.99 8.30
N SER A 259 -2.64 -3.61 9.57
CA SER A 259 -3.75 -3.00 10.32
C SER A 259 -4.22 -1.69 9.68
N SER A 260 -3.28 -0.89 9.16
CA SER A 260 -3.57 0.36 8.45
C SER A 260 -4.38 0.12 7.18
N TRP A 261 -3.97 -0.86 6.37
CA TRP A 261 -4.74 -1.28 5.19
C TRP A 261 -6.08 -1.87 5.57
N TRP A 262 -6.13 -2.71 6.60
CA TRP A 262 -7.34 -3.42 7.02
C TRP A 262 -8.45 -2.44 7.44
N VAL A 263 -8.15 -1.49 8.34
CA VAL A 263 -9.13 -0.50 8.79
C VAL A 263 -9.59 0.38 7.62
N SER A 264 -8.65 0.85 6.78
CA SER A 264 -8.97 1.67 5.61
C SER A 264 -9.83 0.92 4.59
N GLY A 265 -9.54 -0.35 4.35
CA GLY A 265 -10.31 -1.21 3.45
C GLY A 265 -11.70 -1.53 3.97
N LEU A 266 -11.86 -1.80 5.27
CA LEU A 266 -13.18 -1.96 5.90
C LEU A 266 -14.02 -0.68 5.78
N ALA A 267 -13.40 0.49 5.99
CA ALA A 267 -14.05 1.78 5.81
C ALA A 267 -14.48 1.98 4.34
N MET A 268 -13.63 1.64 3.37
CA MET A 268 -13.97 1.73 1.95
C MET A 268 -15.10 0.77 1.54
N ILE A 269 -15.08 -0.48 2.00
CA ILE A 269 -16.18 -1.43 1.78
C ILE A 269 -17.48 -0.84 2.34
N THR A 270 -17.45 -0.33 3.56
CA THR A 270 -18.62 0.26 4.22
C THR A 270 -19.17 1.45 3.46
N LEU A 271 -18.30 2.38 3.04
CA LEU A 271 -18.68 3.55 2.26
C LEU A 271 -19.37 3.16 0.95
N LEU A 272 -18.80 2.18 0.21
CA LEU A 272 -19.37 1.70 -1.05
C LEU A 272 -20.69 0.95 -0.83
N VAL A 273 -20.80 0.15 0.23
CA VAL A 273 -22.05 -0.55 0.59
C VAL A 273 -23.15 0.46 0.93
N ILE A 274 -22.86 1.49 1.73
CA ILE A 274 -23.83 2.55 2.04
C ILE A 274 -24.26 3.27 0.77
N TYR A 275 -23.31 3.70 -0.06
CA TYR A 275 -23.59 4.39 -1.31
C TYR A 275 -24.49 3.56 -2.25
N LEU A 276 -24.18 2.27 -2.43
CA LEU A 276 -24.97 1.38 -3.29
C LEU A 276 -26.35 1.08 -2.70
N LYS A 277 -26.44 0.93 -1.36
CA LYS A 277 -27.70 0.75 -0.65
C LYS A 277 -28.62 1.97 -0.80
N GLU A 278 -28.11 3.18 -0.63
CA GLU A 278 -28.88 4.42 -0.80
C GLU A 278 -29.38 4.61 -2.24
N LYS A 279 -28.67 4.04 -3.21
CA LYS A 279 -29.08 3.98 -4.62
C LYS A 279 -30.06 2.84 -4.94
N GLY A 280 -30.37 1.98 -3.97
CA GLY A 280 -31.29 0.86 -4.15
C GLY A 280 -30.69 -0.38 -4.82
N TYR A 281 -29.37 -0.48 -4.94
CA TYR A 281 -28.69 -1.64 -5.56
C TYR A 281 -28.37 -2.78 -4.57
N LEU A 282 -28.65 -2.62 -3.28
CA LEU A 282 -28.36 -3.60 -2.23
C LEU A 282 -29.53 -3.73 -1.26
N SER A 283 -30.66 -4.29 -1.69
CA SER A 283 -31.86 -4.38 -0.84
C SER A 283 -31.70 -5.35 0.34
N ILE A 284 -30.81 -6.34 0.21
CA ILE A 284 -30.48 -7.31 1.26
C ILE A 284 -29.76 -6.67 2.46
N VAL A 285 -29.07 -5.53 2.25
CA VAL A 285 -28.30 -4.86 3.30
C VAL A 285 -29.24 -4.02 4.17
N ASN A 286 -29.18 -4.23 5.48
CA ASN A 286 -30.03 -3.56 6.47
C ASN A 286 -29.17 -2.96 7.60
N ALA A 287 -29.82 -2.36 8.60
CA ALA A 287 -29.13 -1.71 9.72
C ALA A 287 -28.23 -2.67 10.51
N ASN A 288 -28.59 -3.95 10.64
CA ASN A 288 -27.78 -4.93 11.36
C ASN A 288 -26.48 -5.23 10.61
N HIS A 289 -26.53 -5.39 9.29
CA HIS A 289 -25.34 -5.56 8.46
C HIS A 289 -24.37 -4.37 8.58
N LEU A 290 -24.91 -3.15 8.59
CA LEU A 290 -24.11 -1.92 8.76
C LEU A 290 -23.56 -1.77 10.19
N HIS A 291 -24.34 -2.19 11.19
CA HIS A 291 -23.90 -2.20 12.57
C HIS A 291 -22.75 -3.19 12.80
N ASP A 292 -22.81 -4.38 12.20
CA ASP A 292 -21.74 -5.37 12.34
C ASP A 292 -20.45 -4.91 11.67
N ILE A 293 -20.48 -4.41 10.43
CA ILE A 293 -19.27 -3.85 9.81
C ILE A 293 -18.74 -2.61 10.57
N GLY A 294 -19.65 -1.83 11.18
CA GLY A 294 -19.29 -0.73 12.07
C GLY A 294 -18.52 -1.19 13.32
N LYS A 295 -18.91 -2.30 13.95
CA LYS A 295 -18.15 -2.90 15.05
C LYS A 295 -16.75 -3.34 14.61
N PHE A 296 -16.63 -3.91 13.41
CA PHE A 296 -15.32 -4.28 12.85
C PHE A 296 -14.43 -3.04 12.70
N ILE A 297 -14.93 -1.96 12.07
CA ILE A 297 -14.16 -0.71 11.93
C ILE A 297 -13.73 -0.17 13.29
N PHE A 298 -14.67 -0.08 14.24
CA PHE A 298 -14.39 0.43 15.58
C PHE A 298 -13.33 -0.41 16.31
N GLY A 299 -13.51 -1.73 16.37
CA GLY A 299 -12.57 -2.62 17.04
C GLY A 299 -11.18 -2.59 16.41
N PHE A 300 -11.10 -2.61 15.08
CA PHE A 300 -9.81 -2.60 14.38
C PHE A 300 -9.14 -1.23 14.38
N SER A 301 -9.87 -0.12 14.50
CA SER A 301 -9.26 1.20 14.74
C SER A 301 -8.54 1.26 16.09
N ILE A 302 -9.11 0.66 17.13
CA ILE A 302 -8.45 0.54 18.44
C ILE A 302 -7.22 -0.35 18.33
N PHE A 303 -7.32 -1.46 17.60
CA PHE A 303 -6.18 -2.35 17.35
C PHE A 303 -5.04 -1.65 16.60
N TRP A 304 -5.37 -0.84 15.59
CA TRP A 304 -4.39 -0.01 14.89
C TRP A 304 -3.69 0.96 15.85
N THR A 305 -4.46 1.68 16.68
CA THR A 305 -3.90 2.61 17.68
C THR A 305 -3.00 1.88 18.68
N TYR A 306 -3.40 0.68 19.11
CA TYR A 306 -2.58 -0.16 19.98
C TYR A 306 -1.23 -0.51 19.33
N LEU A 307 -1.21 -0.93 18.06
CA LEU A 307 0.03 -1.28 17.36
C LEU A 307 0.93 -0.06 17.17
N TRP A 308 0.36 1.06 16.74
CA TRP A 308 1.07 2.32 16.59
C TRP A 308 1.71 2.74 17.93
N PHE A 309 0.92 2.76 19.00
CA PHE A 309 1.39 3.19 20.32
C PHE A 309 2.44 2.23 20.88
N SER A 310 2.25 0.92 20.73
CA SER A 310 3.21 -0.08 21.21
C SER A 310 4.55 0.03 20.48
N GLN A 311 4.53 0.30 19.17
CA GLN A 311 5.74 0.51 18.39
C GLN A 311 6.49 1.77 18.83
N PHE A 312 5.77 2.88 18.93
CA PHE A 312 6.33 4.14 19.39
C PHE A 312 6.88 4.03 20.82
N LEU A 313 6.09 3.53 21.76
CA LEU A 313 6.43 3.48 23.18
C LEU A 313 7.69 2.64 23.43
N LEU A 314 7.84 1.48 22.78
CA LEU A 314 9.00 0.63 22.99
C LEU A 314 10.29 1.27 22.47
N ILE A 315 10.24 1.90 21.29
CA ILE A 315 11.41 2.58 20.71
C ILE A 315 11.75 3.82 21.56
N TYR A 316 10.74 4.60 21.94
CA TYR A 316 10.92 5.77 22.82
C TYR A 316 11.49 5.40 24.19
N TYR A 317 10.99 4.31 24.80
CA TYR A 317 11.40 3.90 26.14
C TYR A 317 12.82 3.31 26.18
N ALA A 318 13.18 2.47 25.20
CA ALA A 318 14.52 1.89 25.12
C ALA A 318 15.57 2.91 24.64
N ASN A 319 15.13 3.90 23.85
CA ASN A 319 15.91 5.01 23.32
C ASN A 319 17.26 4.59 22.68
N ILE A 320 17.24 3.52 21.89
CA ILE A 320 18.42 3.03 21.15
C ILE A 320 18.65 3.97 19.95
N PRO A 321 19.83 4.62 19.81
CA PRO A 321 20.07 5.66 18.81
C PRO A 321 19.71 5.26 17.38
N GLU A 322 20.03 4.03 16.98
CA GLU A 322 19.79 3.52 15.62
C GLU A 322 18.29 3.42 15.28
N GLU A 323 17.42 3.25 16.26
CA GLU A 323 15.97 3.09 16.07
C GLU A 323 15.20 4.40 16.30
N THR A 324 15.71 5.28 17.16
CA THR A 324 15.00 6.48 17.61
C THR A 324 15.03 7.61 16.59
N VAL A 325 16.05 7.67 15.75
CA VAL A 325 16.18 8.64 14.64
C VAL A 325 14.94 8.68 13.75
N TYR A 326 14.24 7.56 13.59
CA TYR A 326 13.00 7.51 12.82
C TYR A 326 11.87 8.39 13.38
N PHE A 327 11.87 8.68 14.69
CA PHE A 327 10.83 9.47 15.37
C PHE A 327 11.24 10.91 15.72
N VAL A 328 12.50 11.29 15.48
CA VAL A 328 13.02 12.63 15.79
C VAL A 328 12.92 13.52 14.57
#